data_AF-A0A679K5X3-F1
#
_entry.id   AF-A0A679K5X3-F1
#
_cell.length_a   1.000
_cell.length_b   1.000
_cell.length_c   1.000
_cell.angle_alpha   90.00
_cell.angle_beta   90.00
_cell.angle_gamma   90.00
#
_symmetry.space_group_name_H-M   'P 1'
#
loop_
_entity.id
_entity.type
_entity.pdbx_description
1 polymer ?
#
loop_
_entity_poly.entity_id
_entity_poly.type
_entity_poly.pdbx_seq_one_letter_code
_entity_poly.pdbx_strand_id
1 'polypeptide(L)'
;MTSDATNSKPVNDLNLTDLRGEIKTRWIRTSVEMFEHPSLNFGPYDRRSAWMWLIANAAWKAREINHKGARLVLERGQVLIGRKFLAEKWGWTEQKVRTFVLRLCEDGMLEINQSNGHFANIATICNYEKYQTAQPERGQSNNQSLTSQQPEPNQTLTSNTNTTNLDSCQIADTSSVAAGGPNEISGLNGSTGLIVESMAHWLNPWAPDYPAAHKSIAEACRIYGPTIVRDAFAELKADHADGKVRALTHKAFYGYCRTAKERPATRAQQAPTWFDEERRKRSEFLAMARGETLNG
;
A
#
# COMPACT_ATOMS: atom_id res chain seq x y z
N MET A 1 4.58 5.89 40.18
CA MET A 1 4.79 6.69 38.95
C MET A 1 5.68 5.88 38.01
N THR A 2 5.12 5.16 37.03
CA THR A 2 4.93 5.61 35.63
C THR A 2 6.27 6.01 35.00
N SER A 3 6.78 5.33 33.96
CA SER A 3 6.14 5.20 32.66
C SER A 3 6.67 3.99 31.87
N ASP A 4 5.71 3.20 31.39
CA ASP A 4 5.89 2.10 30.45
C ASP A 4 6.07 2.71 29.04
N ALA A 5 7.23 2.53 28.42
CA ALA A 5 7.52 3.01 27.07
C ALA A 5 7.61 1.79 26.14
N THR A 6 6.51 1.49 25.47
CA THR A 6 6.42 0.44 24.44
C THR A 6 7.26 0.83 23.23
N ASN A 7 8.51 0.35 23.22
CA ASN A 7 9.42 0.41 22.09
C ASN A 7 8.92 -0.51 20.95
N SER A 8 8.21 0.06 19.98
CA SER A 8 7.72 -0.65 18.79
C SER A 8 8.88 -0.92 17.83
N LYS A 9 9.51 -2.09 17.96
CA LYS A 9 10.57 -2.55 17.05
C LYS A 9 9.98 -2.85 15.66
N PRO A 10 10.70 -2.54 14.55
CA PRO A 10 10.26 -2.86 13.20
C PRO A 10 10.19 -4.38 13.00
N VAL A 11 9.18 -4.84 12.26
CA VAL A 11 8.94 -6.25 11.95
C VAL A 11 9.99 -6.74 10.95
N ASN A 12 11.06 -7.37 11.44
CA ASN A 12 12.00 -8.16 10.64
C ASN A 12 11.73 -9.66 10.81
N ASP A 13 12.32 -10.53 10.00
CA ASP A 13 12.14 -12.01 10.01
C ASP A 13 12.34 -12.68 11.38
N LEU A 14 12.96 -11.99 12.32
CA LEU A 14 13.11 -12.38 13.73
C LEU A 14 11.87 -12.11 14.61
N ASN A 15 10.80 -11.52 14.07
CA ASN A 15 9.50 -11.28 14.73
C ASN A 15 8.38 -12.20 14.18
N LEU A 16 8.77 -13.33 13.57
CA LEU A 16 7.87 -14.44 13.26
C LEU A 16 7.89 -15.55 14.32
N THR A 17 8.57 -15.32 15.43
CA THR A 17 8.47 -16.12 16.64
C THR A 17 7.46 -15.47 17.58
N ASP A 18 6.66 -16.28 18.28
CA ASP A 18 5.91 -15.76 19.41
C ASP A 18 6.88 -15.24 20.50
N LEU A 19 6.38 -14.61 21.57
CA LEU A 19 7.18 -14.18 22.73
C LEU A 19 8.00 -15.34 23.38
N ARG A 20 7.82 -16.59 22.93
CA ARG A 20 8.48 -17.81 23.42
C ARG A 20 9.45 -18.44 22.41
N GLY A 21 9.71 -17.78 21.27
CA GLY A 21 10.69 -18.29 20.30
C GLY A 21 10.17 -19.39 19.36
N GLU A 22 8.86 -19.70 19.39
CA GLU A 22 8.30 -20.76 18.55
C GLU A 22 7.89 -20.22 17.17
N ILE A 23 8.36 -20.84 16.09
CA ILE A 23 7.89 -20.57 14.71
C ILE A 23 6.50 -21.20 14.56
N LYS A 24 5.48 -20.43 14.90
CA LYS A 24 4.08 -20.84 14.67
C LYS A 24 3.64 -20.35 13.30
N THR A 25 3.15 -21.28 12.48
CA THR A 25 2.42 -20.92 11.25
C THR A 25 1.22 -20.06 11.63
N ARG A 26 1.22 -18.81 11.17
CA ARG A 26 0.11 -17.88 11.33
C ARG A 26 -0.85 -18.04 10.15
N TRP A 27 -2.13 -18.25 10.46
CA TRP A 27 -3.17 -18.48 9.48
C TRP A 27 -4.06 -17.24 9.34
N ILE A 28 -4.39 -16.88 8.10
CA ILE A 28 -5.45 -15.93 7.79
C ILE A 28 -6.52 -16.67 7.00
N ARG A 29 -7.78 -16.48 7.38
CA ARG A 29 -8.93 -17.00 6.65
C ARG A 29 -9.44 -15.91 5.71
N THR A 30 -9.59 -16.25 4.45
CA THR A 30 -10.02 -15.32 3.41
C THR A 30 -11.11 -15.96 2.56
N SER A 31 -12.18 -15.21 2.27
CA SER A 31 -13.24 -15.65 1.36
C SER A 31 -12.73 -15.65 -0.09
N VAL A 32 -13.14 -16.66 -0.87
CA VAL A 32 -12.85 -16.73 -2.31
C VAL A 32 -13.46 -15.55 -3.06
N GLU A 33 -14.57 -14.99 -2.56
CA GLU A 33 -15.25 -13.82 -3.13
C GLU A 33 -14.37 -12.55 -3.14
N MET A 34 -13.29 -12.53 -2.35
CA MET A 34 -12.31 -11.44 -2.35
C MET A 34 -11.71 -11.19 -3.74
N PHE A 35 -11.56 -12.24 -4.56
CA PHE A 35 -11.03 -12.13 -5.93
C PHE A 35 -12.03 -11.51 -6.91
N GLU A 36 -13.31 -11.42 -6.56
CA GLU A 36 -14.35 -10.84 -7.40
C GLU A 36 -14.75 -9.43 -6.94
N HIS A 37 -14.34 -9.03 -5.72
CA HIS A 37 -14.68 -7.73 -5.16
C HIS A 37 -14.11 -6.59 -6.03
N PRO A 38 -14.94 -5.65 -6.53
CA PRO A 38 -14.52 -4.62 -7.49
C PRO A 38 -13.34 -3.77 -7.03
N SER A 39 -13.25 -3.48 -5.73
CA SER A 39 -12.15 -2.67 -5.18
C SER A 39 -10.83 -3.43 -5.01
N LEU A 40 -10.86 -4.77 -5.03
CA LEU A 40 -9.69 -5.62 -4.81
C LEU A 40 -9.21 -6.25 -6.12
N ASN A 41 -10.12 -6.50 -7.05
CA ASN A 41 -9.84 -7.04 -8.36
C ASN A 41 -9.43 -5.95 -9.36
N PHE A 42 -8.30 -5.28 -9.08
CA PHE A 42 -7.73 -4.26 -9.96
C PHE A 42 -6.29 -4.59 -10.35
N GLY A 43 -6.01 -4.53 -11.65
CA GLY A 43 -4.66 -4.72 -12.20
C GLY A 43 -4.23 -6.18 -12.35
N PRO A 44 -3.01 -6.42 -12.88
CA PRO A 44 -2.47 -7.76 -13.05
C PRO A 44 -2.07 -8.34 -11.69
N TYR A 45 -2.24 -9.66 -11.53
CA TYR A 45 -1.88 -10.34 -10.30
C TYR A 45 -0.37 -10.34 -10.08
N ASP A 46 0.06 -10.31 -8.82
CA ASP A 46 1.42 -10.68 -8.45
C ASP A 46 1.53 -12.20 -8.26
N ARG A 47 2.74 -12.71 -8.03
CA ARG A 47 2.96 -14.17 -7.87
C ARG A 47 2.21 -14.74 -6.67
N ARG A 48 2.10 -13.99 -5.57
CA ARG A 48 1.36 -14.41 -4.38
C ARG A 48 -0.12 -14.49 -4.69
N SER A 49 -0.70 -13.47 -5.32
CA SER A 49 -2.12 -13.47 -5.70
C SER A 49 -2.45 -14.59 -6.68
N ALA A 50 -1.59 -14.87 -7.66
CA ALA A 50 -1.75 -16.02 -8.56
C ALA A 50 -1.76 -17.36 -7.80
N TRP A 51 -0.86 -17.54 -6.83
CA TRP A 51 -0.85 -18.73 -5.98
C TRP A 51 -2.09 -18.83 -5.08
N MET A 52 -2.48 -17.74 -4.41
CA MET A 52 -3.68 -17.70 -3.57
C MET A 52 -4.93 -18.00 -4.40
N TRP A 53 -4.99 -17.51 -5.63
CA TRP A 53 -6.08 -17.79 -6.56
C TRP A 53 -6.18 -19.28 -6.90
N LEU A 54 -5.04 -19.96 -7.13
CA LEU A 54 -5.02 -21.41 -7.36
C LEU A 54 -5.59 -22.17 -6.17
N ILE A 55 -5.14 -21.84 -4.94
CA ILE A 55 -5.67 -22.45 -3.71
C ILE A 55 -7.18 -22.21 -3.58
N ALA A 56 -7.62 -20.98 -3.84
CA ALA A 56 -9.02 -20.60 -3.70
C ALA A 56 -9.95 -21.27 -4.73
N ASN A 57 -9.44 -21.55 -5.93
CA ASN A 57 -10.20 -22.20 -7.01
C ASN A 57 -10.03 -23.72 -7.05
N ALA A 58 -9.18 -24.29 -6.20
CA ALA A 58 -9.08 -25.73 -6.03
C ALA A 58 -10.37 -26.30 -5.42
N ALA A 59 -10.76 -27.47 -5.89
CA ALA A 59 -11.97 -28.12 -5.43
C ALA A 59 -11.82 -28.46 -3.93
N TRP A 60 -12.72 -27.95 -3.10
CA TRP A 60 -12.76 -28.26 -1.67
C TRP A 60 -13.42 -29.61 -1.37
N LYS A 61 -14.25 -30.10 -2.30
CA LYS A 61 -14.87 -31.43 -2.37
C LYS A 61 -14.84 -31.92 -3.81
N ALA A 62 -14.90 -33.23 -4.00
CA ALA A 62 -15.00 -33.81 -5.33
C ALA A 62 -16.19 -33.18 -6.09
N ARG A 63 -15.94 -32.64 -7.27
CA ARG A 63 -16.92 -31.94 -8.09
C ARG A 63 -16.77 -32.35 -9.54
N GLU A 64 -17.90 -32.56 -10.18
CA GLU A 64 -17.95 -32.74 -11.62
C GLU A 64 -18.08 -31.41 -12.33
N ILE A 65 -17.26 -31.21 -13.35
CA ILE A 65 -17.29 -30.04 -14.22
C ILE A 65 -17.45 -30.50 -15.66
N ASN A 66 -18.27 -29.77 -16.42
CA ASN A 66 -18.36 -29.96 -17.85
C ASN A 66 -17.37 -29.00 -18.52
N HIS A 67 -16.31 -29.55 -19.13
CA HIS A 67 -15.31 -28.77 -19.85
C HIS A 67 -15.24 -29.24 -21.31
N LYS A 68 -15.52 -28.32 -22.26
CA LYS A 68 -15.53 -28.60 -23.71
C LYS A 68 -16.38 -29.81 -24.11
N GLY A 69 -17.53 -29.99 -23.44
CA GLY A 69 -18.44 -31.11 -23.72
C GLY A 69 -18.07 -32.44 -23.08
N ALA A 70 -16.94 -32.53 -22.36
CA ALA A 70 -16.55 -33.70 -21.58
C ALA A 70 -16.86 -33.49 -20.08
N ARG A 71 -17.39 -34.51 -19.42
CA ARG A 71 -17.59 -34.54 -17.97
C ARG A 71 -16.29 -34.93 -17.29
N LEU A 72 -15.78 -34.05 -16.44
CA LEU A 72 -14.50 -34.19 -15.74
C LEU A 72 -14.77 -34.18 -14.23
N VAL A 73 -14.29 -35.20 -13.53
CA VAL A 73 -14.34 -35.25 -12.06
C VAL A 73 -13.05 -34.60 -11.54
N LEU A 74 -13.17 -33.51 -10.79
CA LEU A 74 -12.07 -32.92 -10.03
C LEU A 74 -12.14 -33.44 -8.59
N GLU A 75 -11.04 -33.99 -8.11
CA GLU A 75 -10.88 -34.41 -6.72
C GLU A 75 -10.51 -33.22 -5.82
N ARG A 76 -10.58 -33.42 -4.51
CA ARG A 76 -10.22 -32.37 -3.55
C ARG A 76 -8.76 -31.93 -3.74
N GLY A 77 -8.53 -30.63 -3.78
CA GLY A 77 -7.22 -30.03 -4.02
C GLY A 77 -6.82 -29.94 -5.50
N GLN A 78 -7.67 -30.38 -6.43
CA GLN A 78 -7.44 -30.24 -7.86
C GLN A 78 -8.10 -28.97 -8.42
N VAL A 79 -7.43 -28.35 -9.40
CA VAL A 79 -7.91 -27.17 -10.12
C VAL A 79 -7.66 -27.34 -11.61
N LEU A 80 -8.64 -26.93 -12.41
CA LEU A 80 -8.50 -26.90 -13.86
C LEU A 80 -7.63 -25.72 -14.28
N ILE A 81 -6.53 -25.97 -15.00
CA ILE A 81 -5.59 -24.93 -15.41
C ILE A 81 -5.47 -24.84 -16.92
N GLY A 82 -6.02 -23.76 -17.50
CA GLY A 82 -5.82 -23.40 -18.90
C GLY A 82 -4.82 -22.25 -19.03
N ARG A 83 -3.73 -22.40 -19.80
CA ARG A 83 -2.73 -21.32 -19.97
C ARG A 83 -3.34 -19.99 -20.42
N LYS A 84 -4.19 -20.03 -21.45
CA LYS A 84 -4.91 -18.86 -21.97
C LYS A 84 -5.87 -18.26 -20.93
N PHE A 85 -6.61 -19.11 -20.23
CA PHE A 85 -7.55 -18.69 -19.19
C PHE A 85 -6.85 -18.01 -18.01
N LEU A 86 -5.74 -18.58 -17.53
CA LEU A 86 -4.94 -17.99 -16.46
C LEU A 86 -4.27 -16.70 -16.89
N ALA A 87 -3.80 -16.62 -18.13
CA ALA A 87 -3.22 -15.39 -18.69
C ALA A 87 -4.22 -14.24 -18.66
N GLU A 88 -5.46 -14.49 -19.10
CA GLU A 88 -6.55 -13.52 -19.04
C GLU A 88 -6.93 -13.16 -17.59
N LYS A 89 -7.12 -14.15 -16.73
CA LYS A 89 -7.51 -13.93 -15.33
C LYS A 89 -6.46 -13.20 -14.50
N TRP A 90 -5.18 -13.45 -14.74
CA TRP A 90 -4.09 -12.83 -13.98
C TRP A 90 -3.55 -11.55 -14.64
N GLY A 91 -4.00 -11.21 -15.85
CA GLY A 91 -3.41 -10.13 -16.64
C GLY A 91 -1.95 -10.38 -17.02
N TRP A 92 -1.59 -11.64 -17.28
CA TRP A 92 -0.23 -12.06 -17.62
C TRP A 92 -0.10 -12.48 -19.07
N THR A 93 1.13 -12.49 -19.60
CA THR A 93 1.42 -13.18 -20.86
C THR A 93 1.41 -14.69 -20.65
N GLU A 94 1.06 -15.47 -21.67
CA GLU A 94 1.06 -16.94 -21.58
C GLU A 94 2.44 -17.51 -21.21
N GLN A 95 3.51 -16.87 -21.66
CA GLN A 95 4.88 -17.24 -21.30
C GLN A 95 5.14 -17.06 -19.80
N LYS A 96 4.70 -15.94 -19.22
CA LYS A 96 4.84 -15.68 -17.78
C LYS A 96 4.07 -16.70 -16.95
N VAL A 97 2.85 -17.06 -17.37
CA VAL A 97 2.06 -18.14 -16.75
C VAL A 97 2.83 -19.46 -16.80
N ARG A 98 3.33 -19.85 -17.98
CA ARG A 98 4.10 -21.09 -18.15
C ARG A 98 5.31 -21.15 -17.22
N THR A 99 6.12 -20.09 -17.18
CA THR A 99 7.32 -20.05 -16.34
C THR A 99 6.97 -20.11 -14.85
N PHE A 100 5.90 -19.44 -14.43
CA PHE A 100 5.48 -19.46 -13.04
C PHE A 100 4.96 -20.83 -12.61
N VAL A 101 4.11 -21.44 -13.43
CA VAL A 101 3.55 -22.78 -13.17
C VAL A 101 4.66 -23.83 -13.13
N LEU A 102 5.62 -23.78 -14.06
CA LEU A 102 6.77 -24.68 -14.06
C LEU A 102 7.58 -24.57 -12.75
N ARG A 103 7.82 -23.33 -12.29
CA ARG A 103 8.53 -23.08 -11.05
C ARG A 103 7.80 -23.64 -9.83
N LEU A 104 6.47 -23.53 -9.78
CA LEU A 104 5.67 -24.16 -8.71
C LEU A 104 5.78 -25.70 -8.72
N CYS A 105 5.93 -26.31 -9.90
CA CYS A 105 6.19 -27.74 -10.01
C CYS A 105 7.59 -28.12 -9.51
N GLU A 106 8.62 -27.35 -9.90
CA GLU A 106 10.00 -27.54 -9.42
C GLU A 106 10.10 -27.40 -7.90
N ASP A 107 9.36 -26.45 -7.32
CA ASP A 107 9.29 -26.22 -5.88
C ASP A 107 8.41 -27.26 -5.14
N GLY A 108 7.83 -28.24 -5.85
CA GLY A 108 6.98 -29.30 -5.27
C GLY A 108 5.66 -28.77 -4.68
N MET A 109 5.21 -27.59 -5.11
CA MET A 109 3.96 -26.98 -4.66
C MET A 109 2.76 -27.40 -5.52
N LEU A 110 3.01 -27.80 -6.76
CA LEU A 110 2.00 -28.09 -7.77
C LEU A 110 2.38 -29.31 -8.60
N GLU A 111 1.47 -30.25 -8.76
CA GLU A 111 1.62 -31.37 -9.69
C GLU A 111 0.64 -31.20 -10.86
N ILE A 112 1.12 -31.33 -12.09
CA ILE A 112 0.26 -31.18 -13.28
C ILE A 112 0.02 -32.55 -13.89
N ASN A 113 -1.24 -32.94 -13.90
CA ASN A 113 -1.72 -34.15 -14.56
C ASN A 113 -2.57 -33.76 -15.77
N GLN A 114 -2.52 -34.57 -16.82
CA GLN A 114 -3.41 -34.40 -17.97
C GLN A 114 -4.68 -35.19 -17.73
N SER A 115 -5.85 -34.61 -18.06
CA SER A 115 -7.09 -35.36 -18.06
C SER A 115 -7.01 -36.50 -19.09
N ASN A 116 -7.67 -37.63 -18.82
CA ASN A 116 -7.83 -38.71 -19.80
C ASN A 116 -8.36 -38.14 -21.13
N GLY A 117 -7.55 -38.22 -22.19
CA GLY A 117 -7.87 -37.66 -23.52
C GLY A 117 -7.27 -36.28 -23.86
N HIS A 118 -6.35 -35.73 -23.05
CA HIS A 118 -5.60 -34.49 -23.34
C HIS A 118 -6.44 -33.21 -23.49
N PHE A 119 -7.70 -33.21 -23.03
CA PHE A 119 -8.60 -32.08 -23.21
C PHE A 119 -8.33 -30.90 -22.26
N ALA A 120 -7.75 -31.17 -21.08
CA ALA A 120 -7.39 -30.18 -20.09
C ALA A 120 -6.18 -30.58 -19.23
N ASN A 121 -5.47 -29.56 -18.72
CA ASN A 121 -4.48 -29.75 -17.67
C ASN A 121 -5.16 -29.57 -16.31
N ILE A 122 -4.94 -30.52 -15.41
CA ILE A 122 -5.41 -30.51 -14.04
C ILE A 122 -4.18 -30.31 -13.17
N ALA A 123 -4.20 -29.28 -12.32
CA ALA A 123 -3.18 -29.10 -11.32
C ALA A 123 -3.68 -29.61 -9.97
N THR A 124 -2.90 -30.46 -9.33
CA THR A 124 -3.07 -30.90 -7.95
C THR A 124 -2.21 -30.02 -7.07
N ILE A 125 -2.82 -29.36 -6.08
CA ILE A 125 -2.08 -28.58 -5.08
C ILE A 125 -1.52 -29.55 -4.06
N CYS A 126 -0.19 -29.67 -4.02
CA CYS A 126 0.48 -30.52 -3.05
C CYS A 126 0.17 -29.98 -1.64
N ASN A 127 -0.09 -30.90 -0.71
CA ASN A 127 -0.28 -30.54 0.69
C ASN A 127 -1.47 -29.56 0.94
N TYR A 128 -2.52 -29.66 0.11
CA TYR A 128 -3.75 -28.86 0.20
C TYR A 128 -4.39 -28.88 1.60
N GLU A 129 -4.29 -30.01 2.29
CA GLU A 129 -4.79 -30.16 3.66
C GLU A 129 -4.16 -29.20 4.64
N LYS A 130 -2.85 -28.92 4.55
CA LYS A 130 -2.26 -27.92 5.44
C LYS A 130 -2.87 -26.54 5.21
N TYR A 131 -3.22 -26.20 3.98
CA TYR A 131 -3.79 -24.88 3.68
C TYR A 131 -5.26 -24.72 4.12
N GLN A 132 -6.00 -25.81 4.27
CA GLN A 132 -7.46 -25.78 4.50
C GLN A 132 -7.91 -26.44 5.81
N THR A 133 -7.02 -27.12 6.54
CA THR A 133 -7.35 -27.69 7.84
C THR A 133 -7.36 -26.57 8.87
N ALA A 134 -8.56 -26.20 9.31
CA ALA A 134 -8.71 -25.50 10.59
C ALA A 134 -8.07 -26.37 11.67
N GLN A 135 -7.29 -25.74 12.55
CA GLN A 135 -6.81 -26.35 13.79
C GLN A 135 -7.93 -27.25 14.36
N PRO A 136 -7.67 -28.55 14.67
CA PRO A 136 -8.70 -29.38 15.24
C PRO A 136 -9.23 -28.64 16.47
N GLU A 137 -10.54 -28.38 16.48
CA GLU A 137 -11.17 -27.78 17.63
C GLU A 137 -10.78 -28.61 18.85
N ARG A 138 -10.23 -27.95 19.86
CA ARG A 138 -10.08 -28.57 21.17
C ARG A 138 -11.49 -28.91 21.65
N GLY A 139 -11.87 -30.17 21.42
CA GLY A 139 -12.96 -30.87 22.07
C GLY A 139 -14.30 -30.14 22.14
N GLN A 140 -15.13 -30.29 21.12
CA GLN A 140 -16.55 -30.52 21.39
C GLN A 140 -16.83 -31.99 21.08
N SER A 141 -16.78 -32.79 22.14
CA SER A 141 -17.21 -34.18 22.12
C SER A 141 -18.66 -34.25 21.66
N ASN A 142 -18.90 -35.13 20.70
CA ASN A 142 -20.22 -35.66 20.35
C ASN A 142 -21.08 -35.89 21.60
N ASN A 143 -22.21 -35.21 21.67
CA ASN A 143 -23.42 -35.80 22.23
C ASN A 143 -24.56 -35.50 21.27
N GLN A 144 -24.89 -36.51 20.47
CA GLN A 144 -26.20 -36.62 19.86
C GLN A 144 -27.24 -36.69 20.99
N SER A 145 -28.24 -35.83 20.95
CA SER A 145 -29.55 -36.19 21.46
C SER A 145 -30.61 -35.54 20.56
N LEU A 146 -31.38 -36.41 19.91
CA LEU A 146 -32.62 -36.09 19.25
C LEU A 146 -33.66 -35.76 20.32
N THR A 147 -34.13 -34.51 20.37
CA THR A 147 -35.45 -34.24 20.95
C THR A 147 -36.13 -33.07 20.25
N SER A 148 -37.26 -33.41 19.62
CA SER A 148 -38.32 -32.54 19.18
C SER A 148 -38.75 -31.57 20.28
N GLN A 149 -38.84 -30.27 19.97
CA GLN A 149 -39.99 -29.39 20.25
C GLN A 149 -39.62 -27.89 20.07
N GLN A 150 -40.32 -27.26 19.12
CA GLN A 150 -40.94 -25.93 19.12
C GLN A 150 -40.29 -24.78 19.94
N PRO A 151 -40.02 -23.61 19.33
CA PRO A 151 -39.81 -22.37 20.09
C PRO A 151 -41.04 -21.44 20.03
N GLU A 152 -41.47 -20.96 21.19
CA GLU A 152 -42.26 -19.73 21.43
C GLU A 152 -42.02 -19.32 22.92
N PRO A 153 -42.23 -18.05 23.33
CA PRO A 153 -41.16 -17.10 23.66
C PRO A 153 -41.19 -16.59 25.12
N ASN A 154 -40.35 -15.59 25.45
CA ASN A 154 -40.09 -14.87 26.73
C ASN A 154 -38.86 -15.39 27.50
N GLN A 155 -37.98 -14.57 28.11
CA GLN A 155 -37.92 -13.13 28.31
C GLN A 155 -36.49 -12.72 28.75
N THR A 156 -35.98 -11.64 28.16
CA THR A 156 -35.13 -10.54 28.70
C THR A 156 -34.00 -10.78 29.72
N LEU A 157 -32.82 -10.21 29.44
CA LEU A 157 -32.34 -8.98 30.12
C LEU A 157 -31.24 -8.22 29.33
N THR A 158 -31.59 -7.00 28.91
CA THR A 158 -30.82 -5.72 28.92
C THR A 158 -29.44 -5.59 28.25
N SER A 159 -29.38 -4.78 27.18
CA SER A 159 -28.71 -3.45 27.19
C SER A 159 -29.07 -2.61 25.96
N ASN A 160 -30.11 -1.81 26.14
CA ASN A 160 -30.23 -0.37 25.86
C ASN A 160 -29.48 0.22 24.64
N THR A 161 -30.25 0.36 23.58
CA THR A 161 -30.37 1.43 22.57
C THR A 161 -29.70 2.78 22.87
N ASN A 162 -29.00 3.37 21.90
CA ASN A 162 -29.57 4.40 21.01
C ASN A 162 -28.58 4.94 19.97
N THR A 163 -29.10 5.07 18.75
CA THR A 163 -28.54 5.71 17.57
C THR A 163 -28.91 7.20 17.56
N THR A 164 -28.25 7.96 16.66
CA THR A 164 -28.50 9.35 16.19
C THR A 164 -27.80 10.43 17.04
N ASN A 165 -27.13 11.46 16.51
CA ASN A 165 -27.19 12.14 15.21
C ASN A 165 -25.83 12.75 14.82
N LEU A 166 -25.74 13.09 13.55
CA LEU A 166 -24.72 13.92 12.89
C LEU A 166 -24.56 15.29 13.60
N ASP A 167 -23.32 15.71 13.83
CA ASP A 167 -22.83 17.03 13.40
C ASP A 167 -21.30 17.20 13.58
N SER A 168 -20.68 17.70 12.52
CA SER A 168 -19.42 18.47 12.45
C SER A 168 -18.07 17.87 12.88
N CYS A 169 -17.19 17.81 11.88
CA CYS A 169 -15.75 18.10 11.87
C CYS A 169 -14.99 18.14 13.20
N GLN A 170 -14.11 17.15 13.40
CA GLN A 170 -12.79 17.40 14.00
C GLN A 170 -11.71 16.63 13.22
N ILE A 171 -10.87 17.41 12.53
CA ILE A 171 -9.52 17.03 12.10
C ILE A 171 -8.76 16.71 13.39
N ALA A 172 -8.44 15.43 13.61
CA ALA A 172 -7.66 15.02 14.77
C ALA A 172 -6.17 15.00 14.41
N ASP A 173 -5.48 15.99 14.98
CA ASP A 173 -4.09 15.97 15.44
C ASP A 173 -2.98 15.80 14.40
N THR A 174 -2.75 16.86 13.64
CA THR A 174 -1.39 17.32 13.37
C THR A 174 -0.72 17.68 14.69
N SER A 175 -0.08 16.70 15.33
CA SER A 175 0.86 16.97 16.41
C SER A 175 1.96 17.87 15.86
N SER A 176 2.01 19.10 16.33
CA SER A 176 3.12 20.03 16.13
C SER A 176 4.38 19.44 16.75
N VAL A 177 5.12 18.64 15.98
CA VAL A 177 6.46 18.23 16.38
C VAL A 177 7.37 19.42 16.09
N ALA A 178 7.94 19.95 17.17
CA ALA A 178 8.97 20.98 17.11
C ALA A 178 10.02 20.64 16.06
N ALA A 179 10.56 21.68 15.41
CA ALA A 179 11.50 21.65 14.27
C ALA A 179 12.89 21.04 14.53
N GLY A 180 12.97 20.04 15.42
CA GLY A 180 14.20 19.37 15.83
C GLY A 180 13.89 18.05 16.53
N GLY A 181 13.20 17.13 15.85
CA GLY A 181 13.07 15.74 16.28
C GLY A 181 14.31 14.91 15.90
N PRO A 182 14.57 13.76 16.56
CA PRO A 182 15.71 12.88 16.26
C PRO A 182 15.72 12.32 14.83
N ASN A 183 14.62 12.49 14.07
CA ASN A 183 14.47 12.07 12.69
C ASN A 183 14.51 13.24 11.67
N GLU A 184 14.83 14.47 12.09
CA GLU A 184 14.96 15.61 11.17
C GLU A 184 16.21 15.50 10.30
N ILE A 185 16.07 15.81 9.01
CA ILE A 185 17.21 15.93 8.10
C ILE A 185 17.69 17.38 8.16
N SER A 186 18.96 17.57 8.53
CA SER A 186 19.55 18.90 8.73
C SER A 186 19.34 19.80 7.51
N GLY A 187 18.76 20.98 7.74
CA GLY A 187 18.52 22.00 6.71
C GLY A 187 17.10 22.01 6.11
N LEU A 188 16.23 21.05 6.44
CA LEU A 188 14.86 20.99 5.92
C LEU A 188 13.81 21.67 6.82
N ASN A 189 14.19 22.26 7.96
CA ASN A 189 13.33 23.13 8.79
C ASN A 189 11.88 22.65 8.96
N GLY A 190 11.67 21.39 9.37
CA GLY A 190 10.34 20.84 9.64
C GLY A 190 9.54 20.40 8.40
N SER A 191 10.04 20.60 7.17
CA SER A 191 9.47 19.95 5.99
C SER A 191 9.89 18.49 5.84
N THR A 192 10.83 18.01 6.67
CA THR A 192 11.33 16.63 6.63
C THR A 192 10.19 15.62 6.72
N GLY A 193 9.31 15.76 7.72
CA GLY A 193 8.19 14.82 7.93
C GLY A 193 7.28 14.68 6.71
N LEU A 194 6.85 15.81 6.13
CA LEU A 194 5.97 15.83 4.96
C LEU A 194 6.61 15.22 3.71
N ILE A 195 7.89 15.51 3.47
CA ILE A 195 8.61 14.99 2.29
C ILE A 195 8.84 13.49 2.47
N VAL A 196 9.24 13.05 3.66
CA VAL A 196 9.45 11.62 3.99
C VAL A 196 8.16 10.83 3.90
N GLU A 197 7.08 11.34 4.47
CA GLU A 197 5.76 10.72 4.39
C GLU A 197 5.29 10.59 2.94
N SER A 198 5.38 11.68 2.17
CA SER A 198 5.00 11.66 0.76
C SER A 198 5.85 10.66 -0.03
N MET A 199 7.17 10.67 0.16
CA MET A 199 8.09 9.75 -0.52
C MET A 199 7.85 8.29 -0.13
N ALA A 200 7.54 8.00 1.14
CA ALA A 200 7.24 6.65 1.60
C ALA A 200 6.01 6.07 0.88
N HIS A 201 4.95 6.88 0.73
CA HIS A 201 3.77 6.52 -0.03
C HIS A 201 4.04 6.37 -1.54
N TRP A 202 5.01 7.13 -2.10
CA TRP A 202 5.41 6.98 -3.51
C TRP A 202 6.22 5.72 -3.77
N LEU A 203 7.06 5.30 -2.82
CA LEU A 203 7.83 4.07 -2.91
C LEU A 203 6.93 2.85 -2.81
N ASN A 204 5.97 2.89 -1.88
CA ASN A 204 4.98 1.83 -1.73
C ASN A 204 3.66 2.39 -1.20
N PRO A 205 2.63 2.53 -2.06
CA PRO A 205 1.32 3.06 -1.66
C PRO A 205 0.60 2.22 -0.59
N TRP A 206 0.92 0.94 -0.49
CA TRP A 206 0.21 -0.02 0.37
C TRP A 206 0.96 -0.34 1.67
N ALA A 207 2.26 -0.08 1.73
CA ALA A 207 3.07 -0.21 2.93
C ALA A 207 4.22 0.81 2.89
N PRO A 208 3.99 2.06 3.37
CA PRO A 208 4.98 3.12 3.28
C PRO A 208 6.25 2.79 4.07
N ASP A 209 7.39 2.73 3.36
CA ASP A 209 8.71 2.48 3.95
C ASP A 209 9.36 3.81 4.34
N TYR A 210 9.05 4.29 5.54
CA TYR A 210 9.61 5.52 6.10
C TYR A 210 11.15 5.47 6.23
N PRO A 211 11.78 4.38 6.69
CA PRO A 211 13.24 4.27 6.73
C PRO A 211 13.92 4.43 5.37
N ALA A 212 13.38 3.80 4.31
CA ALA A 212 13.94 3.93 2.95
C ALA A 212 13.73 5.34 2.38
N ALA A 213 12.53 5.92 2.58
CA ALA A 213 12.22 7.28 2.17
C ALA A 213 13.16 8.31 2.84
N HIS A 214 13.39 8.17 4.14
CA HIS A 214 14.30 9.03 4.91
C HIS A 214 15.73 8.97 4.39
N LYS A 215 16.27 7.76 4.16
CA LYS A 215 17.60 7.57 3.57
C LYS A 215 17.71 8.22 2.19
N SER A 216 16.70 8.06 1.34
CA SER A 216 16.68 8.65 0.00
C SER A 216 16.66 10.19 0.05
N ILE A 217 15.87 10.79 0.94
CA ILE A 217 15.82 12.26 1.06
C ILE A 217 17.10 12.80 1.68
N ALA A 218 17.70 12.08 2.63
CA ALA A 218 19.00 12.45 3.21
C ALA A 218 20.10 12.40 2.15
N GLU A 219 20.08 11.40 1.26
CA GLU A 219 20.97 11.32 0.11
C GLU A 219 20.72 12.46 -0.89
N ALA A 220 19.46 12.77 -1.22
CA ALA A 220 19.13 13.91 -2.07
C ALA A 220 19.64 15.24 -1.48
N CYS A 221 19.50 15.45 -0.17
CA CYS A 221 20.01 16.64 0.51
C CYS A 221 21.55 16.72 0.45
N ARG A 222 22.26 15.58 0.50
CA ARG A 222 23.72 15.53 0.31
C ARG A 222 24.15 15.89 -1.12
N ILE A 223 23.36 15.51 -2.14
CA ILE A 223 23.72 15.69 -3.56
C ILE A 223 23.32 17.09 -4.09
N TYR A 224 22.16 17.58 -3.68
CA TYR A 224 21.54 18.80 -4.23
C TYR A 224 21.50 19.96 -3.22
N GLY A 225 21.60 19.68 -1.93
CA GLY A 225 21.39 20.67 -0.87
C GLY A 225 19.93 20.74 -0.40
N PRO A 226 19.69 21.08 0.87
CA PRO A 226 18.36 20.99 1.48
C PRO A 226 17.35 22.01 0.93
N THR A 227 17.81 23.21 0.54
CA THR A 227 16.97 24.26 -0.06
C THR A 227 16.41 23.84 -1.41
N ILE A 228 17.27 23.28 -2.27
CA ILE A 228 16.89 22.78 -3.59
C ILE A 228 15.90 21.63 -3.47
N VAL A 229 16.13 20.71 -2.53
CA VAL A 229 15.24 19.57 -2.28
C VAL A 229 13.84 20.04 -1.87
N ARG A 230 13.75 21.06 -1.00
CA ARG A 230 12.47 21.63 -0.57
C ARG A 230 11.73 22.30 -1.73
N ASP A 231 12.44 23.12 -2.50
CA ASP A 231 11.83 23.87 -3.59
C ASP A 231 11.40 22.92 -4.74
N ALA A 232 12.20 21.90 -5.05
CA ALA A 232 11.86 20.86 -6.01
C ALA A 232 10.65 20.01 -5.56
N PHE A 233 10.54 19.72 -4.26
CA PHE A 233 9.37 19.02 -3.72
C PHE A 233 8.09 19.87 -3.87
N ALA A 234 8.17 21.16 -3.54
CA ALA A 234 7.03 22.08 -3.66
C ALA A 234 6.57 22.20 -5.13
N GLU A 235 7.51 22.31 -6.06
CA GLU A 235 7.22 22.41 -7.49
C GLU A 235 6.61 21.11 -8.05
N LEU A 236 7.16 19.96 -7.68
CA LEU A 236 6.60 18.66 -8.06
C LEU A 236 5.14 18.52 -7.57
N LYS A 237 4.85 18.97 -6.35
CA LYS A 237 3.49 18.93 -5.79
C LYS A 237 2.55 19.89 -6.52
N ALA A 238 3.03 21.08 -6.90
CA ALA A 238 2.26 22.03 -7.70
C ALA A 238 1.94 21.47 -9.09
N ASP A 239 2.92 20.93 -9.80
CA ASP A 239 2.73 20.35 -11.14
C ASP A 239 1.87 19.08 -11.13
N HIS A 240 1.85 18.34 -10.02
CA HIS A 240 0.91 17.25 -9.81
C HIS A 240 -0.53 17.74 -9.63
N ALA A 241 -0.73 18.82 -8.86
CA ALA A 241 -2.05 19.44 -8.68
C ALA A 241 -2.58 20.03 -10.00
N ASP A 242 -1.70 20.58 -10.83
CA ASP A 242 -2.01 21.06 -12.18
C ASP A 242 -2.28 19.92 -13.20
N GLY A 243 -2.07 18.66 -12.79
CA GLY A 243 -2.22 17.49 -13.67
C GLY A 243 -1.10 17.31 -14.70
N LYS A 244 -0.05 18.14 -14.67
CA LYS A 244 1.13 18.00 -15.55
C LYS A 244 1.93 16.73 -15.22
N VAL A 245 2.03 16.41 -13.93
CA VAL A 245 2.65 15.16 -13.45
C VAL A 245 1.57 14.15 -13.09
N ARG A 246 1.43 13.11 -13.91
CA ARG A 246 0.41 12.06 -13.72
C ARG A 246 0.65 11.16 -12.51
N ALA A 247 1.91 10.98 -12.10
CA ALA A 247 2.28 10.12 -10.98
C ALA A 247 3.44 10.70 -10.18
N LEU A 248 3.24 10.84 -8.88
CA LEU A 248 4.28 11.22 -7.94
C LEU A 248 5.17 9.99 -7.68
N THR A 249 6.33 9.96 -8.33
CA THR A 249 7.28 8.84 -8.24
C THR A 249 8.64 9.33 -7.75
N HIS A 250 9.41 8.43 -7.16
CA HIS A 250 10.81 8.67 -6.77
C HIS A 250 11.65 9.24 -7.93
N LYS A 251 11.50 8.68 -9.13
CA LYS A 251 12.18 9.16 -10.34
C LYS A 251 11.79 10.59 -10.71
N ALA A 252 10.50 10.94 -10.62
CA ALA A 252 10.04 12.30 -10.91
C ALA A 252 10.70 13.28 -9.95
N PHE A 253 10.69 12.99 -8.64
CA PHE A 253 11.33 13.83 -7.63
C PHE A 253 12.82 14.12 -7.90
N TYR A 254 13.63 13.11 -8.20
CA TYR A 254 15.04 13.34 -8.54
C TYR A 254 15.22 14.13 -9.85
N GLY A 255 14.27 14.02 -10.79
CA GLY A 255 14.21 14.87 -11.98
C GLY A 255 14.04 16.34 -11.62
N TYR A 256 13.08 16.67 -10.75
CA TYR A 256 12.86 18.04 -10.28
C TYR A 256 14.05 18.57 -9.46
N CYS A 257 14.67 17.75 -8.60
CA CYS A 257 15.88 18.16 -7.88
C CYS A 257 17.05 18.49 -8.84
N ARG A 258 17.20 17.74 -9.93
CA ARG A 258 18.19 18.02 -10.97
C ARG A 258 17.88 19.31 -11.71
N THR A 259 16.64 19.48 -12.17
CA THR A 259 16.21 20.70 -12.86
C THR A 259 16.36 21.93 -11.97
N ALA A 260 16.04 21.83 -10.68
CA ALA A 260 16.19 22.92 -9.72
C ALA A 260 17.66 23.28 -9.44
N LYS A 261 18.59 22.30 -9.50
CA LYS A 261 20.04 22.54 -9.41
C LYS A 261 20.63 23.18 -10.67
N GLU A 262 20.10 22.80 -11.83
CA GLU A 262 20.52 23.35 -13.13
C GLU A 262 19.94 24.74 -13.41
N ARG A 263 18.92 25.17 -12.65
CA ARG A 263 18.41 26.54 -12.71
C ARG A 263 19.49 27.51 -12.18
N PRO A 264 19.94 28.48 -13.00
CA PRO A 264 20.85 29.50 -12.51
C PRO A 264 20.16 30.29 -11.38
N ALA A 265 20.91 30.68 -10.35
CA ALA A 265 20.45 31.41 -9.16
C ALA A 265 19.80 32.80 -9.44
N THR A 266 19.60 33.15 -10.71
CA THR A 266 19.17 34.45 -11.21
C THR A 266 17.65 34.61 -11.24
N ARG A 267 16.98 34.23 -10.16
CA ARG A 267 15.63 34.72 -9.85
C ARG A 267 15.45 34.90 -8.33
N ALA A 268 16.46 35.46 -7.67
CA ALA A 268 16.12 36.42 -6.61
C ALA A 268 15.17 37.43 -7.28
N GLN A 269 13.93 37.47 -6.81
CA GLN A 269 12.87 38.31 -7.36
C GLN A 269 13.47 39.68 -7.70
N GLN A 270 13.65 39.98 -8.98
CA GLN A 270 13.75 41.38 -9.38
C GLN A 270 12.46 41.98 -8.86
N ALA A 271 12.59 42.91 -7.91
CA ALA A 271 11.44 43.63 -7.40
C ALA A 271 10.66 44.12 -8.64
N PRO A 272 9.32 43.93 -8.68
CA PRO A 272 8.54 44.45 -9.78
C PRO A 272 8.96 45.90 -10.05
N THR A 273 9.18 46.29 -11.30
CA THR A 273 9.77 47.60 -11.64
C THR A 273 9.01 48.77 -11.01
N TRP A 274 7.71 48.59 -10.71
CA TRP A 274 6.88 49.54 -9.98
C TRP A 274 7.31 49.74 -8.51
N PHE A 275 7.92 48.76 -7.85
CA PHE A 275 8.36 48.83 -6.45
C PHE A 275 9.55 49.79 -6.28
N ASP A 276 10.46 49.80 -7.26
CA ASP A 276 11.56 50.78 -7.32
C ASP A 276 11.04 52.17 -7.69
N GLU A 277 10.00 52.24 -8.53
CA GLU A 277 9.33 53.48 -8.92
C GLU A 277 8.56 54.11 -7.75
N GLU A 278 7.91 53.30 -6.90
CA GLU A 278 7.23 53.72 -5.67
C GLU A 278 8.22 54.23 -4.61
N ARG A 279 9.38 53.58 -4.47
CA ARG A 279 10.46 54.07 -3.61
C ARG A 279 11.01 55.41 -4.11
N ARG A 280 11.21 55.56 -5.43
CA ARG A 280 11.68 56.80 -6.03
C ARG A 280 10.71 57.95 -5.78
N LYS A 281 9.41 57.72 -6.01
CA LYS A 281 8.34 58.70 -5.73
C LYS A 281 8.25 59.05 -4.25
N ARG A 282 8.39 58.07 -3.34
CA ARG A 282 8.41 58.32 -1.89
C ARG A 282 9.66 59.10 -1.46
N SER A 283 10.83 58.80 -2.01
CA SER A 283 12.05 59.56 -1.73
C SER A 283 12.00 60.98 -2.27
N GLU A 284 11.44 61.19 -3.48
CA GLU A 284 11.22 62.50 -4.07
C GLU A 284 10.22 63.31 -3.23
N PHE A 285 9.11 62.70 -2.81
CA PHE A 285 8.12 63.32 -1.92
C PHE A 285 8.71 63.68 -0.55
N LEU A 286 9.54 62.81 0.04
CA LEU A 286 10.24 63.06 1.31
C LEU A 286 11.37 64.10 1.18
N ALA A 287 12.00 64.25 0.01
CA ALA A 287 12.97 65.30 -0.27
C ALA A 287 12.27 66.66 -0.45
N MET A 288 11.12 66.66 -1.14
CA MET A 288 10.28 67.85 -1.33
C MET A 288 9.67 68.34 0.00
N ALA A 289 9.27 67.41 0.88
CA ALA A 289 8.80 67.72 2.23
C ALA A 289 9.91 68.19 3.19
N ARG A 290 11.18 67.87 2.90
CA ARG A 290 12.35 68.33 3.66
C ARG A 290 12.95 69.64 3.14
N GLY A 291 12.38 70.24 2.08
CA GLY A 291 12.81 71.54 1.59
C GLY A 291 14.20 71.56 0.95
N GLU A 292 14.70 70.42 0.50
CA GLU A 292 15.98 70.35 -0.23
C GLU A 292 15.71 70.39 -1.73
N THR A 293 15.70 71.61 -2.28
CA THR A 293 15.79 71.84 -3.72
C THR A 293 17.20 71.44 -4.19
N LEU A 294 17.31 70.41 -5.03
CA LEU A 294 18.53 70.07 -5.75
C LEU A 294 18.91 71.22 -6.68
N ASN A 295 19.97 71.94 -6.32
CA ASN A 295 20.62 72.96 -7.13
C ASN A 295 21.81 72.31 -7.87
N GLY A 296 21.87 72.54 -9.19
CA GLY A 296 23.09 72.58 -10.03
C GLY A 296 24.06 71.42 -9.97
#